data_AF-A0A505H6C2-F1
#
_entry.id   AF-A0A505H6C2-F1
#
_cell.length_a   1.000
_cell.length_b   1.000
_cell.length_c   1.000
_cell.angle_alpha   90.00
_cell.angle_beta   90.00
_cell.angle_gamma   90.00
#
_symmetry.space_group_name_H-M   'P 1'
#
loop_
_entity.id
_entity.type
_entity.pdbx_description
1 polymer ?
#
loop_
_entity_poly.entity_id
_entity_poly.type
_entity_poly.pdbx_seq_one_letter_code
_entity_poly.pdbx_strand_id
1 'polypeptide(L)'
;MSLALAPLDVSVDVEANLPCRKFDPDLWFSDSPAELELAKSLCGDCPLRVECLAGAVERAEPWGVWGGEIFERGAVVPRKRPRGRPRKEDLARDAQLRVEAEARLAASGLSESRSAVRLAA
;
A
#
# COMPACT_ATOMS: atom_id res chain seq x y z
N MET A 1 -37.34 -15.57 33.05
CA MET A 1 -36.96 -14.37 32.28
C MET A 1 -35.73 -14.72 31.46
N SER A 2 -35.91 -15.15 30.21
CA SER A 2 -34.80 -15.38 29.29
C SER A 2 -34.63 -14.13 28.42
N LEU A 3 -33.49 -13.48 28.52
CA LEU A 3 -33.03 -12.51 27.54
C LEU A 3 -32.15 -13.26 26.56
N ALA A 4 -32.70 -13.57 25.38
CA ALA A 4 -31.92 -14.01 24.25
C ALA A 4 -31.32 -12.76 23.57
N LEU A 5 -30.01 -12.55 23.71
CA LEU A 5 -29.29 -11.68 22.79
C LEU A 5 -29.13 -12.47 21.48
N ALA A 6 -29.86 -12.08 20.45
CA ALA A 6 -29.51 -12.47 19.09
C ALA A 6 -28.21 -11.76 18.70
N PRO A 7 -27.20 -12.46 18.14
CA PRO A 7 -26.13 -11.77 17.44
C PRO A 7 -26.78 -11.08 16.24
N LEU A 8 -26.53 -9.78 16.07
CA LEU A 8 -26.81 -9.13 14.81
C LEU A 8 -25.62 -9.44 13.90
N ASP A 9 -25.73 -10.53 13.15
CA ASP A 9 -24.92 -10.80 11.96
C ASP A 9 -25.26 -9.74 10.89
N VAL A 10 -24.76 -8.52 11.13
CA VAL A 10 -24.65 -7.50 10.10
C VAL A 10 -23.50 -7.94 9.21
N SER A 11 -23.81 -8.74 8.19
CA SER A 11 -22.97 -8.78 7.00
C SER A 11 -23.05 -7.40 6.37
N VAL A 12 -22.10 -6.54 6.76
CA VAL A 12 -21.82 -5.30 6.04
C VAL A 12 -21.29 -5.75 4.68
N ASP A 13 -22.20 -5.89 3.72
CA ASP A 13 -21.87 -5.99 2.30
C ASP A 13 -21.31 -4.63 1.90
N VAL A 14 -20.04 -4.47 2.26
CA VAL A 14 -19.19 -3.38 1.81
C VAL A 14 -18.95 -3.68 0.33
N GLU A 15 -19.93 -3.33 -0.50
CA GLU A 15 -19.71 -2.91 -1.88
C GLU A 15 -18.92 -1.58 -1.86
N ALA A 16 -17.87 -1.49 -1.03
CA ALA A 16 -16.94 -0.39 -1.13
C ALA A 16 -16.35 -0.45 -2.52
N ASN A 17 -16.14 0.73 -3.06
CA ASN A 17 -15.36 0.93 -4.26
C ASN A 17 -13.90 0.52 -4.01
N LEU A 18 -13.63 -0.78 -3.90
CA LEU A 18 -12.33 -1.36 -3.65
C LEU A 18 -11.69 -1.66 -5.01
N PRO A 19 -10.71 -0.88 -5.46
CA PRO A 19 -10.10 -1.05 -6.77
C PRO A 19 -9.50 -2.45 -6.93
N CYS A 20 -8.89 -3.02 -5.88
CA CYS A 20 -8.31 -4.36 -5.89
C CYS A 20 -9.31 -5.51 -6.08
N ARG A 21 -10.61 -5.25 -5.97
CA ARG A 21 -11.67 -6.22 -6.30
C ARG A 21 -12.33 -5.99 -7.66
N LYS A 22 -12.09 -4.82 -8.27
CA LYS A 22 -12.72 -4.41 -9.55
C LYS A 22 -11.79 -4.61 -10.75
N PHE A 23 -10.49 -4.45 -10.54
CA PHE A 23 -9.47 -4.66 -11.57
C PHE A 23 -8.81 -6.02 -11.39
N ASP A 24 -8.00 -6.41 -12.38
CA ASP A 24 -7.21 -7.64 -12.34
C ASP A 24 -6.31 -7.68 -11.09
N PRO A 25 -6.43 -8.70 -10.22
CA PRO A 25 -5.57 -8.85 -9.05
C PRO A 25 -4.07 -8.91 -9.38
N ASP A 26 -3.69 -9.44 -10.55
CA ASP A 26 -2.28 -9.57 -10.94
C ASP A 26 -1.58 -8.21 -11.04
N LEU A 27 -2.35 -7.13 -11.27
CA LEU A 27 -1.82 -5.76 -11.32
C LEU A 27 -1.17 -5.33 -9.99
N TRP A 28 -1.69 -5.76 -8.84
CA TRP A 28 -1.15 -5.43 -7.52
C TRP A 28 0.14 -6.19 -7.19
N PHE A 29 0.42 -7.29 -7.91
CA PHE A 29 1.58 -8.15 -7.68
C PHE A 29 2.52 -8.19 -8.88
N SER A 30 2.31 -7.30 -9.86
CA SER A 30 3.06 -7.30 -11.11
C SER A 30 4.56 -7.05 -10.91
N ASP A 31 5.35 -7.64 -11.80
CA ASP A 31 6.77 -7.33 -11.90
C ASP A 31 7.07 -6.03 -12.68
N SER A 32 6.11 -5.53 -13.44
CA SER A 32 6.25 -4.33 -14.27
C SER A 32 6.17 -3.06 -13.42
N PRO A 33 7.19 -2.17 -13.47
CA PRO A 33 7.11 -0.89 -12.76
C PRO A 33 5.88 -0.06 -13.15
N ALA A 34 5.47 -0.07 -14.42
CA ALA A 34 4.34 0.71 -14.89
C ALA A 34 3.00 0.20 -14.33
N GLU A 35 2.84 -1.12 -14.22
CA GLU A 35 1.63 -1.73 -13.67
C GLU A 35 1.53 -1.52 -12.16
N LEU A 36 2.65 -1.59 -11.45
CA LEU A 36 2.68 -1.26 -10.02
C LEU A 36 2.33 0.21 -9.76
N GLU A 37 2.81 1.15 -10.57
CA GLU A 37 2.41 2.56 -10.46
C GLU A 37 0.92 2.75 -10.78
N LEU A 38 0.38 2.00 -11.75
CA LEU A 38 -1.05 2.01 -12.03
C LEU A 38 -1.84 1.49 -10.82
N ALA A 39 -1.54 0.32 -10.29
CA ALA A 39 -2.17 -0.22 -9.08
C ALA A 39 -2.08 0.75 -7.90
N LYS A 40 -0.91 1.37 -7.70
CA LYS A 40 -0.68 2.40 -6.67
C LYS A 40 -1.66 3.56 -6.82
N SER A 41 -1.81 4.08 -8.04
CA SER A 41 -2.72 5.20 -8.33
C SER A 41 -4.20 4.85 -8.09
N LEU A 42 -4.60 3.60 -8.38
CA LEU A 42 -5.97 3.14 -8.18
C LEU A 42 -6.39 3.15 -6.70
N CYS A 43 -5.43 3.03 -5.77
CA CYS A 43 -5.70 3.10 -4.33
C CYS A 43 -6.09 4.50 -3.83
N GLY A 44 -6.00 5.56 -4.64
CA GLY A 44 -6.19 6.95 -4.24
C GLY A 44 -7.46 7.21 -3.42
N ASP A 45 -8.61 6.79 -3.94
CA ASP A 45 -9.93 6.99 -3.30
C ASP A 45 -10.44 5.75 -2.56
N CYS A 46 -9.56 4.77 -2.31
CA CYS A 46 -9.94 3.55 -1.61
C CYS A 46 -10.26 3.88 -0.14
N PRO A 47 -11.46 3.53 0.37
CA PRO A 47 -11.85 3.85 1.75
C PRO A 47 -11.05 3.07 2.80
N LEU A 48 -10.37 1.98 2.41
CA LEU A 48 -9.55 1.14 3.28
C LEU A 48 -8.05 1.38 3.10
N ARG A 49 -7.65 2.49 2.46
CA ARG A 49 -6.26 2.74 2.09
C ARG A 49 -5.32 2.69 3.30
N VAL A 50 -5.72 3.33 4.40
CA VAL A 50 -4.90 3.44 5.62
C VAL A 50 -4.79 2.10 6.33
N GLU A 51 -5.91 1.41 6.52
CA GLU A 51 -5.99 0.12 7.20
C GLU A 51 -5.29 -0.98 6.39
N CYS A 52 -5.42 -0.94 5.06
CA CYS A 52 -4.72 -1.85 4.16
C CYS A 52 -3.20 -1.67 4.26
N LEU A 53 -2.72 -0.41 4.27
CA LEU A 53 -1.31 -0.11 4.47
C LEU A 53 -0.84 -0.56 5.86
N ALA A 54 -1.62 -0.28 6.90
CA ALA A 54 -1.30 -0.68 8.28
C ALA A 54 -1.07 -2.19 8.39
N GLY A 55 -2.00 -2.99 7.86
CA GLY A 55 -1.90 -4.43 7.89
C GLY A 55 -0.74 -4.96 7.06
N ALA A 56 -0.45 -4.35 5.91
CA ALA A 56 0.68 -4.76 5.08
C ALA A 56 2.04 -4.49 5.76
N VAL A 57 2.15 -3.38 6.48
CA VAL A 57 3.32 -3.05 7.29
C VAL A 57 3.49 -4.06 8.43
N GLU A 58 2.42 -4.37 9.16
CA GLU A 58 2.44 -5.31 10.28
C GLU A 58 2.92 -6.70 9.84
N ARG A 59 2.46 -7.16 8.67
CA ARG A 59 2.86 -8.45 8.09
C ARG A 59 4.20 -8.41 7.37
N ALA A 60 4.82 -7.23 7.27
CA ALA A 60 6.02 -6.99 6.47
C ALA A 60 5.89 -7.59 5.06
N GLU A 61 4.78 -7.25 4.37
CA GLU A 61 4.43 -7.84 3.07
C GLU A 61 5.63 -7.81 2.12
N PRO A 62 6.02 -8.95 1.54
CA PRO A 62 7.32 -9.05 0.88
C PRO A 62 7.34 -8.36 -0.49
N TRP A 63 6.19 -8.21 -1.15
CA TRP A 63 6.05 -7.51 -2.42
C TRP A 63 4.59 -7.05 -2.68
N GLY A 64 4.44 -6.22 -3.71
CA GLY A 64 3.14 -5.80 -4.26
C GLY A 64 2.71 -4.42 -3.79
N VAL A 65 1.55 -3.98 -4.26
CA VAL A 65 0.93 -2.71 -3.87
C VAL A 65 -0.04 -2.94 -2.71
N TRP A 66 0.10 -2.14 -1.65
CA TRP A 66 -0.77 -2.21 -0.48
C TRP A 66 -1.07 -0.80 0.01
N GLY A 67 -2.36 -0.47 0.16
CA GLY A 67 -2.79 0.83 0.66
C GLY A 67 -2.18 2.03 -0.10
N GLY A 68 -1.91 1.87 -1.40
CA GLY A 68 -1.32 2.92 -2.22
C GLY A 68 0.20 3.07 -2.09
N GLU A 69 0.91 2.10 -1.54
CA GLU A 69 2.37 2.06 -1.53
C GLU A 69 2.90 0.72 -2.09
N ILE A 70 4.09 0.76 -2.68
CA ILE A 70 4.73 -0.43 -3.25
C ILE A 70 5.65 -1.02 -2.20
N PHE A 71 5.57 -2.33 -2.01
CA PHE A 71 6.45 -3.11 -1.13
C PHE A 71 7.48 -3.87 -1.96
N GLU A 72 8.71 -3.88 -1.47
CA GLU A 72 9.80 -4.71 -1.96
C GLU A 72 10.64 -5.16 -0.76
N ARG A 73 10.75 -6.49 -0.57
CA ARG A 73 11.49 -7.11 0.54
C ARG A 73 11.02 -6.63 1.92
N GLY A 74 9.70 -6.45 2.09
CA GLY A 74 9.11 -6.01 3.36
C GLY A 74 9.33 -4.52 3.66
N ALA A 75 9.77 -3.74 2.67
CA ALA A 75 9.97 -2.31 2.81
C ALA A 75 9.19 -1.53 1.75
N VAL A 76 8.67 -0.37 2.13
CA VAL A 76 8.05 0.55 1.20
C VAL A 76 9.10 1.16 0.28
N VAL A 77 8.83 1.09 -1.02
CA VAL A 77 9.59 1.77 -2.06
C VAL A 77 8.67 2.77 -2.75
N PRO A 78 9.17 3.96 -3.10
CA PRO A 78 8.34 4.94 -3.80
C PRO A 78 7.91 4.46 -5.19
N ARG A 79 8.81 3.72 -5.86
CA ARG A 79 8.64 3.09 -7.17
C ARG A 79 9.58 1.91 -7.32
N LYS A 80 9.22 0.93 -8.15
CA LYS A 80 10.15 -0.14 -8.55
C LYS A 80 11.20 0.41 -9.52
N ARG A 81 12.49 0.16 -9.25
CA ARG A 81 13.57 0.57 -10.15
C ARG A 81 13.68 -0.41 -11.33
N PRO A 82 13.84 0.09 -12.58
CA PRO A 82 14.14 -0.79 -13.69
C PRO A 82 15.51 -1.46 -13.48
N ARG A 83 15.70 -2.62 -14.11
CA ARG A 83 16.96 -3.36 -14.06
C ARG A 83 18.10 -2.53 -14.68
N GLY A 84 19.32 -2.75 -14.19
CA GLY A 84 20.53 -2.09 -14.67
C GLY A 84 21.02 -0.97 -13.76
N ARG A 85 22.12 -0.32 -14.17
CA ARG A 85 22.71 0.79 -13.41
C ARG A 85 21.85 2.05 -13.56
N PRO A 86 21.41 2.70 -12.47
CA PRO A 86 20.66 3.95 -12.55
C PRO A 86 21.49 5.05 -13.20
N ARG A 87 20.84 5.90 -14.00
CA ARG A 87 21.45 7.16 -14.46
C ARG A 87 21.45 8.17 -13.32
N LYS A 88 22.24 9.24 -13.48
CA LYS A 88 22.31 10.32 -12.48
C LYS A 88 20.95 10.98 -12.25
N GLU A 89 20.17 11.23 -13.32
CA GLU A 89 18.83 11.81 -13.15
C GLU A 89 17.87 10.85 -12.42
N ASP A 90 18.01 9.54 -12.66
CA ASP A 90 17.18 8.53 -11.99
C ASP A 90 17.43 8.56 -10.47
N LEU A 91 18.69 8.71 -10.03
CA LEU A 91 19.02 8.83 -8.61
C LEU A 91 18.42 10.08 -7.96
N ALA A 92 18.48 11.23 -8.65
CA ALA A 92 17.90 12.47 -8.14
C ALA A 92 16.38 12.36 -8.02
N ARG A 93 15.73 11.78 -9.03
CA ARG A 93 14.29 11.51 -9.02
C ARG A 93 13.91 10.55 -7.88
N ASP A 94 14.71 9.51 -7.66
CA ASP A 94 14.45 8.55 -6.59
C ASP A 94 14.58 9.16 -5.19
N ALA A 95 15.57 10.02 -4.98
CA ALA A 95 15.71 10.76 -3.73
C ALA A 95 14.46 11.61 -3.46
N GLN A 96 13.97 12.34 -4.47
CA GLN A 96 12.76 13.15 -4.34
C GLN A 96 11.53 12.29 -4.03
N LEU A 97 11.31 11.22 -4.79
CA LEU A 97 10.15 10.35 -4.59
C LEU A 97 10.14 9.67 -3.23
N ARG A 98 11.31 9.43 -2.62
CA ARG A 98 11.40 8.91 -1.24
C ARG A 98 10.92 9.93 -0.22
N VAL A 99 11.34 11.18 -0.34
CA VAL A 99 10.83 12.26 0.53
C VAL A 99 9.31 12.37 0.42
N GLU A 100 8.77 12.28 -0.79
CA GLU A 100 7.32 12.29 -1.02
C GLU A 100 6.63 11.05 -0.40
N ALA A 101 7.24 9.87 -0.50
CA ALA A 101 6.71 8.65 0.12
C ALA A 101 6.73 8.74 1.64
N GLU A 102 7.82 9.22 2.25
CA GLU A 102 7.91 9.47 3.69
C GLU A 102 6.81 10.43 4.15
N ALA A 103 6.57 11.51 3.41
CA ALA A 103 5.50 12.46 3.71
C ALA A 103 4.11 11.82 3.65
N ARG A 104 3.83 10.98 2.63
CA ARG A 104 2.54 10.25 2.52
C ARG A 104 2.34 9.24 3.65
N LEU A 105 3.41 8.49 3.99
CA LEU A 105 3.40 7.55 5.10
C LEU A 105 3.14 8.26 6.43
N ALA A 106 3.78 9.41 6.65
CA ALA A 106 3.54 10.25 7.82
C ALA A 106 2.09 10.76 7.87
N ALA A 107 1.55 11.23 6.73
CA ALA A 107 0.18 11.73 6.64
C ALA A 107 -0.89 10.66 6.89
N SER A 108 -0.57 9.38 6.67
CA SER A 108 -1.49 8.26 6.90
C SER A 108 -1.70 7.93 8.38
N GLY A 109 -1.10 8.68 9.32
CA GLY A 109 -1.35 8.52 10.75
C GLY A 109 -0.73 7.25 11.37
N LEU A 110 -0.09 6.39 10.58
CA LEU A 110 0.66 5.21 11.04
C LEU A 110 1.91 5.55 11.87
N SER A 111 2.18 6.86 12.07
CA SER A 111 3.34 7.40 12.77
C SER A 111 3.36 7.13 14.28
N GLU A 112 2.25 6.73 14.92
CA GLU A 112 2.30 6.25 16.32
C GLU A 112 2.96 4.87 16.44
N SER A 113 3.13 4.16 15.31
CA SER A 113 3.91 2.94 15.15
C SER A 113 5.27 3.25 14.53
N ARG A 114 6.00 4.22 15.09
CA ARG A 114 7.30 4.76 14.61
C ARG A 114 8.41 3.71 14.34
N SER A 115 8.17 2.44 14.66
CA SER A 115 9.09 1.31 14.42
C SER A 115 8.66 0.31 13.33
N ALA A 116 7.47 0.41 12.73
CA ALA A 116 6.94 -0.69 11.89
C ALA A 116 7.23 -0.53 10.38
N VAL A 117 7.06 0.68 9.82
CA VAL A 117 7.24 0.90 8.37
C VAL A 117 8.72 1.02 8.03
N ARG A 118 9.28 0.03 7.32
CA ARG A 118 10.63 0.10 6.76
C ARG A 118 10.55 0.77 5.39
N LEU A 119 11.32 1.83 5.14
CA LEU A 119 11.59 2.26 3.77
C LEU A 119 12.87 1.59 3.28
N ALA A 120 12.89 1.19 2.01
CA ALA A 120 14.12 0.66 1.42
C ALA A 120 15.19 1.75 1.39
N ALA A 121 16.43 1.37 1.73
CA ALA A 121 17.61 2.24 1.80
C ALA A 121 18.05 2.79 0.44
#